data_AF-A0AA45G7C5-F1
#
_entry.id   AF-A0AA45G7C5-F1
#
_cell.length_a   1.000
_cell.length_b   1.000
_cell.length_c   1.000
_cell.angle_alpha   90.00
_cell.angle_beta   90.00
_cell.angle_gamma   90.00
#
_symmetry.space_group_name_H-M   'P 1'
#
loop_
_entity.id
_entity.type
_entity.pdbx_description
1 polymer ?
#
loop_
_entity_poly.entity_id
_entity_poly.type
_entity_poly.pdbx_seq_one_letter_code
_entity_poly.pdbx_strand_id
1 'polypeptide(L)' 'MAVPKRRMSRANTHSRRSQWKAENPALQEVKVNGVPQRLPRRLVKAAELGLIDIDRR' A
#
# COMPACT_ATOMS: atom_id res chain seq x y z
N MET A 1 25.06 14.04 -24.31
CA MET A 1 23.84 13.84 -23.51
C MET A 1 22.94 12.85 -24.21
N ALA A 2 22.41 11.85 -23.50
CA ALA A 2 21.50 10.88 -24.13
C ALA A 2 20.08 11.45 -24.21
N VAL A 3 19.49 11.41 -25.41
CA VAL A 3 18.10 11.84 -25.66
C VAL A 3 17.34 10.74 -26.41
N PRO A 4 16.03 10.58 -26.18
CA PRO A 4 15.24 9.62 -26.93
C PRO A 4 15.13 10.03 -28.41
N LYS A 5 15.68 9.20 -29.30
CA LYS A 5 15.66 9.47 -30.75
C LYS A 5 14.29 9.27 -31.39
N ARG A 6 13.45 8.41 -30.82
CA ARG A 6 12.16 7.98 -31.38
C ARG A 6 11.07 8.03 -30.32
N ARG A 7 9.84 8.28 -30.77
CA ARG A 7 8.64 8.09 -29.95
C ARG A 7 8.46 6.60 -29.67
N MET A 8 8.29 6.24 -28.39
CA MET A 8 7.99 4.87 -27.97
C MET A 8 6.59 4.46 -28.47
N SER A 9 6.44 3.21 -28.91
CA SER A 9 5.15 2.70 -29.38
C SER A 9 4.09 2.75 -28.28
N ARG A 10 2.82 2.80 -28.69
CA ARG A 10 1.68 2.77 -27.75
C ARG A 10 1.75 1.51 -26.87
N ALA A 11 1.96 0.34 -27.47
CA ALA A 11 2.05 -0.94 -26.75
C ALA A 11 3.14 -0.92 -25.67
N ASN A 12 4.35 -0.47 -26.00
CA ASN A 12 5.47 -0.42 -25.04
C ASN A 12 5.20 0.58 -23.91
N THR A 13 4.60 1.72 -24.23
CA THR A 13 4.24 2.74 -23.24
C THR A 13 3.20 2.22 -22.25
N HIS A 14 2.16 1.52 -22.74
CA HIS A 14 1.13 0.92 -21.89
C HIS A 14 1.68 -0.21 -21.03
N SER A 15 2.50 -1.09 -21.62
CA SER A 15 3.12 -2.21 -20.90
C SER A 15 4.00 -1.72 -19.74
N ARG A 16 4.83 -0.69 -19.96
CA ARG A 16 5.62 -0.09 -18.87
C ARG A 16 4.73 0.56 -17.81
N ARG A 17 3.68 1.29 -18.23
CA ARG A 17 2.78 2.00 -17.30
C ARG A 17 1.97 1.04 -16.43
N SER A 18 1.54 -0.10 -16.95
CA SER A 18 0.73 -1.07 -16.19
C SER A 18 1.50 -1.75 -15.05
N GLN A 19 2.84 -1.75 -15.10
CA GLN A 19 3.67 -2.23 -13.99
C GLN A 19 3.73 -1.24 -12.82
N TRP A 20 3.38 0.02 -13.03
CA TRP A 20 3.29 0.99 -11.94
C TRP A 20 1.95 0.82 -11.23
N LYS A 21 1.95 -0.08 -10.25
CA LYS A 21 0.81 -0.45 -9.40
C LYS A 21 1.28 -0.54 -7.95
N ALA A 22 0.34 -0.40 -7.01
CA ALA A 22 0.60 -0.59 -5.59
C ALA A 22 0.01 -1.92 -5.13
N GLU A 23 0.72 -2.60 -4.23
CA GLU A 23 0.22 -3.79 -3.55
C GLU A 23 -0.51 -3.38 -2.28
N ASN A 24 -1.69 -3.95 -2.07
CA ASN A 24 -2.47 -3.71 -0.86
C ASN A 24 -1.82 -4.47 0.31
N PRO A 25 -1.72 -3.86 1.50
CA PRO A 25 -1.21 -4.55 2.67
C PRO A 25 -2.17 -5.68 3.07
N ALA A 26 -1.61 -6.82 3.47
CA ALA A 26 -2.38 -7.89 4.08
C ALA A 26 -2.87 -7.45 5.46
N LEU A 27 -4.19 -7.38 5.62
CA LEU A 27 -4.85 -7.00 6.87
C LEU A 27 -5.23 -8.26 7.67
N GLN A 28 -5.04 -8.19 8.98
CA GLN A 28 -5.48 -9.21 9.93
C GLN A 28 -6.56 -8.62 10.82
N GLU A 29 -7.55 -9.44 11.15
CA GLU A 29 -8.57 -9.07 12.12
C GLU A 29 -8.02 -9.27 13.54
N VAL A 30 -7.97 -8.19 14.31
CA VAL A 30 -7.47 -8.19 15.69
C VAL A 30 -8.44 -7.38 16.55
N LYS A 31 -8.69 -7.85 17.78
CA LYS A 31 -9.49 -7.08 18.74
C LYS A 31 -8.59 -6.11 19.49
N VAL A 32 -8.84 -4.81 19.32
CA VAL A 32 -8.16 -3.73 20.06
C VAL A 32 -9.22 -3.01 20.89
N ASN A 33 -9.01 -2.89 22.20
CA ASN A 33 -9.97 -2.27 23.12
C ASN A 33 -11.39 -2.85 23.04
N GLY A 34 -11.50 -4.16 22.79
CA GLY A 34 -12.79 -4.86 22.64
C GLY A 34 -13.46 -4.72 21.27
N VAL A 35 -12.92 -3.91 20.36
CA VAL A 35 -13.46 -3.68 19.02
C VAL A 35 -12.62 -4.42 17.97
N PRO A 36 -13.22 -5.19 17.05
CA PRO A 36 -12.48 -5.81 15.95
C PRO A 36 -12.00 -4.74 14.96
N GLN A 37 -10.70 -4.76 14.66
CA GLN A 37 -10.02 -3.86 13.74
C GLN A 37 -9.23 -4.65 12.70
N ARG A 38 -9.12 -4.11 11.48
CA ARG A 38 -8.34 -4.71 10.40
C ARG A 38 -7.02 -3.96 10.22
N LEU A 39 -5.92 -4.55 10.66
CA LEU A 39 -4.62 -3.90 10.72
C LEU A 39 -3.54 -4.72 10.01
N PRO A 40 -2.52 -4.07 9.41
CA PRO A 40 -1.32 -4.78 9.00
C PRO A 40 -0.64 -5.42 10.21
N ARG A 41 -0.18 -6.68 10.08
CA ARG A 41 0.44 -7.45 11.17
C ARG A 41 1.51 -6.68 11.95
N ARG A 42 2.33 -5.89 11.24
CA ARG A 42 3.43 -5.12 11.84
C ARG A 42 2.98 -4.02 12.82
N LEU A 43 1.72 -3.56 12.71
CA LEU A 43 1.17 -2.47 13.53
C LEU A 43 0.33 -2.96 14.71
N VAL A 44 0.04 -4.26 14.78
CA VAL A 44 -0.84 -4.84 15.81
C VAL A 44 -0.37 -4.50 17.22
N LYS A 45 0.91 -4.71 17.52
CA LYS A 45 1.47 -4.40 18.84
C LYS A 45 1.38 -2.92 19.19
N ALA A 46 1.58 -2.03 18.22
CA ALA A 46 1.47 -0.60 18.46
C ALA A 46 0.02 -0.17 18.72
N ALA A 47 -0.95 -0.82 18.06
CA ALA A 47 -2.37 -0.61 18.29
C ALA A 47 -2.79 -1.07 19.70
N GLU A 48 -2.35 -2.26 20.11
CA GLU A 48 -2.62 -2.79 21.46
C GLU A 48 -2.06 -1.90 22.58
N LEU A 49 -0.89 -1.29 22.36
CA LEU A 49 -0.25 -0.40 23.30
C LEU A 49 -0.78 1.05 23.25
N GLY A 50 -1.74 1.36 22.36
CA GLY A 50 -2.29 2.70 22.20
C GLY A 50 -1.30 3.73 21.63
N LEU A 51 -0.24 3.28 20.96
CA LEU A 51 0.82 4.14 20.41
C LEU A 51 0.46 4.71 19.02
N ILE A 52 -0.58 4.17 18.39
CA ILE A 52 -1.07 4.62 17.08
C ILE A 52 -2.55 4.94 17.16
N ASP A 53 -2.92 6.01 16.46
CA ASP A 53 -4.30 6.42 16.25
C ASP A 53 -4.91 5.59 15.12
N ILE A 54 -5.95 4.82 15.45
CA ILE A 54 -6.60 3.85 14.55
C ILE A 54 -7.83 4.47 13.87
N ASP A 55 -8.37 5.56 14.40
CA ASP A 55 -9.69 6.10 14.04
C ASP A 55 -9.60 7.40 13.22
N ARG A 56 -8.49 7.56 12.49
CA ARG A 56 -8.25 8.74 11.66
C ARG A 56 -9.09 8.67 10.37
N ARG A 57 -10.32 9.18 10.46
CA ARG A 57 -11.16 9.49 9.30
C ARG A 57 -10.63 10.70 8.53
#